data_AF-A0A7C2W3P2-F1
#
_entry.id   AF-A0A7C2W3P2-F1
#
_cell.length_a   1.000
_cell.length_b   1.000
_cell.length_c   1.000
_cell.angle_alpha   90.00
_cell.angle_beta   90.00
_cell.angle_gamma   90.00
#
_symmetry.space_group_name_H-M   'P 1'
#
loop_
_entity.id
_entity.type
_entity.pdbx_description
1 polymer ?
#
loop_
_entity_poly.entity_id
_entity_poly.type
_entity_poly.pdbx_seq_one_letter_code
_entity_poly.pdbx_strand_id
1 'polypeptide(L)'
;MQYRRLGRTKLKVSVIAFGGILLPQASEQERIRTINWALDLGVNFIDTARAYEDSETKIGKAVKGRRRQSILATKTVSREPKGALRDLETSLRELQTGLPIREMLKRADRVLGTGLKLRLSFSEKAQSSRDRSCLDFQNPEKFNLF
;
A
#
# COMPACT_ATOMS: atom_id res chain seq x y z
N MET A 1 5.42 -24.70 -0.25
CA MET A 1 4.94 -23.58 0.58
C MET A 1 3.58 -23.92 1.21
N GLN A 2 3.34 -23.57 2.48
CA GLN A 2 2.01 -23.64 3.11
C GLN A 2 1.32 -22.27 3.08
N TYR A 3 -0.01 -22.27 2.91
CA TYR A 3 -0.82 -21.06 2.84
C TYR A 3 -1.97 -21.09 3.85
N ARG A 4 -2.31 -19.92 4.42
CA ARG A 4 -3.45 -19.72 5.33
C ARG A 4 -4.29 -18.54 4.87
N ARG A 5 -5.56 -18.56 5.25
CA ARG A 5 -6.46 -17.41 5.02
C ARG A 5 -6.09 -16.28 5.98
N LEU A 6 -5.92 -15.07 5.44
CA LEU A 6 -5.61 -13.90 6.27
C LEU A 6 -6.89 -13.36 6.93
N GLY A 7 -7.08 -13.69 8.21
CA GLY A 7 -8.23 -13.25 9.01
C GLY A 7 -9.58 -13.59 8.35
N ARG A 8 -10.44 -12.57 8.26
CA ARG A 8 -11.77 -12.65 7.61
C ARG A 8 -11.73 -12.35 6.10
N THR A 9 -10.55 -12.05 5.56
CA THR A 9 -10.41 -11.77 4.13
C THR A 9 -10.47 -13.06 3.31
N LYS A 10 -10.60 -12.93 1.98
CA LYS A 10 -10.49 -14.06 1.05
C LYS A 10 -9.04 -14.29 0.57
N LEU A 11 -8.07 -13.57 1.12
CA LEU A 11 -6.66 -13.68 0.71
C LEU A 11 -6.05 -14.96 1.31
N LYS A 12 -5.36 -15.74 0.46
CA LYS A 12 -4.49 -16.85 0.89
C LYS A 12 -3.04 -16.37 0.88
N VAL A 13 -2.45 -16.23 2.06
CA VAL A 13 -1.07 -15.78 2.26
C VAL A 13 -0.19 -16.95 2.66
N SER A 14 1.10 -16.92 2.27
CA SER A 14 2.11 -17.84 2.78
C SER A 14 2.21 -17.70 4.29
N VAL A 15 2.46 -18.80 5.00
CA VAL A 15 2.58 -18.79 6.48
C VAL A 15 3.79 -17.99 6.97
N ILE A 16 4.77 -17.75 6.09
CA ILE A 16 5.90 -16.87 6.30
C ILE A 16 5.75 -15.68 5.34
N ALA A 17 6.02 -14.47 5.83
CA ALA A 17 6.06 -13.25 5.04
C ALA A 17 7.50 -12.81 4.76
N PHE A 18 7.72 -12.12 3.64
CA PHE A 18 8.98 -11.48 3.32
C PHE A 18 9.01 -10.05 3.88
N GLY A 19 9.94 -9.76 4.78
CA GLY A 19 10.08 -8.45 5.43
C GLY A 19 10.96 -7.47 4.65
N GLY A 20 10.47 -6.25 4.45
CA GLY A 20 11.11 -5.22 3.62
C GLY A 20 12.11 -4.30 4.32
N ILE A 21 12.26 -4.39 5.64
CA ILE A 21 13.06 -3.43 6.45
C ILE A 21 14.56 -3.43 6.10
N LEU A 22 15.13 -4.57 5.71
CA LEU A 22 16.54 -4.70 5.36
C LEU A 22 16.82 -4.48 3.87
N LEU A 23 15.78 -4.24 3.05
CA LEU A 23 15.96 -4.01 1.61
C LEU A 23 16.86 -2.80 1.31
N PRO A 24 16.82 -1.68 2.05
CA PRO A 24 17.73 -0.56 1.81
C PRO A 24 19.22 -0.93 1.94
N GLN A 25 19.56 -1.95 2.71
CA GLN A 25 20.95 -2.29 3.06
C GLN A 25 21.76 -2.99 1.95
N ALA A 26 21.19 -3.20 0.75
CA ALA A 26 21.98 -3.66 -0.39
C ALA A 26 21.46 -3.09 -1.71
N SER A 27 22.19 -3.37 -2.79
CA SER A 27 21.87 -2.91 -4.14
C SER A 27 20.47 -3.34 -4.58
N GLU A 28 19.83 -2.49 -5.39
CA GLU A 28 18.53 -2.79 -5.99
C GLU A 28 18.52 -4.15 -6.72
N GLN A 29 19.55 -4.43 -7.51
CA GLN A 29 19.64 -5.66 -8.30
C GLN A 29 19.68 -6.90 -7.41
N GLU A 30 20.44 -6.85 -6.31
CA GLU A 30 20.50 -7.93 -5.34
C GLU A 30 19.15 -8.15 -4.67
N ARG A 31 18.51 -7.07 -4.21
CA ARG A 31 17.20 -7.15 -3.55
C ARG A 31 16.09 -7.63 -4.48
N ILE A 32 16.10 -7.21 -5.74
CA ILE A 32 15.19 -7.72 -6.77
C ILE A 32 15.38 -9.24 -6.95
N ARG A 33 16.63 -9.72 -6.99
CA ARG A 33 16.91 -11.17 -7.06
C ARG A 33 16.40 -11.90 -5.82
N THR A 34 16.65 -11.36 -4.61
CA THR A 34 16.18 -11.96 -3.36
C THR A 34 14.66 -12.06 -3.29
N ILE A 35 13.94 -11.01 -3.69
CA ILE A 35 12.47 -11.00 -3.70
C ILE A 35 11.95 -12.01 -4.73
N ASN A 36 12.53 -12.06 -5.93
CA ASN A 36 12.12 -13.04 -6.94
C ASN A 36 12.36 -14.47 -6.47
N TRP A 37 13.49 -14.73 -5.82
CA TRP A 37 13.77 -16.05 -5.24
C TRP A 37 12.74 -16.44 -4.16
N ALA A 38 12.33 -15.50 -3.30
CA ALA A 38 11.25 -15.75 -2.34
C ALA A 38 9.91 -16.08 -3.04
N LEU A 39 9.57 -15.36 -4.11
CA LEU A 39 8.39 -15.65 -4.93
C LEU A 39 8.48 -17.04 -5.58
N ASP A 40 9.66 -17.44 -6.08
CA ASP A 40 9.90 -18.76 -6.68
C ASP A 40 9.74 -19.90 -5.67
N LEU A 41 10.11 -19.66 -4.40
CA LEU A 41 9.85 -20.58 -3.29
C LEU A 41 8.39 -20.58 -2.80
N GLY A 42 7.54 -19.74 -3.41
CA GLY A 42 6.11 -19.64 -3.15
C GLY A 42 5.73 -18.65 -2.06
N VAL A 43 6.66 -17.90 -1.46
CA VAL A 43 6.33 -16.81 -0.54
C VAL A 43 5.55 -15.77 -1.32
N ASN A 44 4.32 -15.47 -0.91
CA ASN A 44 3.47 -14.53 -1.63
C ASN A 44 3.12 -13.29 -0.81
N PHE A 45 3.42 -13.25 0.49
CA PHE A 45 3.11 -12.11 1.34
C PHE A 45 4.37 -11.29 1.61
N ILE A 46 4.39 -10.05 1.14
CA ILE A 46 5.53 -9.13 1.25
C ILE A 46 5.09 -7.92 2.06
N ASP A 47 5.83 -7.63 3.12
CA ASP A 47 5.59 -6.53 4.04
C ASP A 47 6.67 -5.45 3.90
N THR A 48 6.27 -4.18 3.90
CA THR A 48 7.17 -3.02 3.85
C THR A 48 6.55 -1.83 4.58
N ALA A 49 7.16 -0.66 4.52
CA ALA A 49 6.65 0.59 5.08
C ALA A 49 7.20 1.79 4.31
N ARG A 50 6.47 2.91 4.30
CA ARG A 50 6.96 4.19 3.76
C ARG A 50 8.24 4.69 4.41
N ALA A 51 8.47 4.31 5.67
CA ALA A 51 9.67 4.66 6.42
C ALA A 51 10.90 3.83 6.03
N TYR A 52 10.75 2.75 5.26
CA TYR A 52 11.86 1.86 4.88
C TYR A 52 12.56 2.34 3.60
N GLU A 53 12.85 3.63 3.51
CA GLU A 53 13.61 4.26 2.41
C GLU A 53 13.14 3.77 1.01
N ASP A 54 14.02 3.12 0.25
CA ASP A 54 13.77 2.64 -1.12
C ASP A 54 13.15 1.24 -1.23
N SER A 55 12.73 0.66 -0.08
CA SER A 55 12.14 -0.68 0.01
C SER A 55 10.93 -0.87 -0.91
N GLU A 56 10.00 0.09 -0.93
CA GLU A 56 8.81 0.01 -1.78
C GLU A 56 9.14 0.04 -3.27
N THR A 57 10.10 0.87 -3.68
CA THR A 57 10.55 0.97 -5.08
C THR A 57 11.21 -0.33 -5.52
N LYS A 58 12.08 -0.92 -4.68
CA LYS A 58 12.71 -2.24 -4.92
C LYS A 58 11.67 -3.34 -5.05
N ILE A 59 10.66 -3.37 -4.18
CA ILE A 59 9.55 -4.33 -4.23
C ILE A 59 8.74 -4.13 -5.51
N GLY A 60 8.34 -2.90 -5.82
CA GLY A 60 7.56 -2.57 -7.03
C GLY A 60 8.26 -3.03 -8.31
N LYS A 61 9.58 -2.82 -8.40
CA LYS A 61 10.40 -3.32 -9.52
C LYS A 61 10.46 -4.85 -9.54
N ALA A 62 10.67 -5.49 -8.39
CA ALA A 62 10.80 -6.95 -8.30
C ALA A 62 9.51 -7.68 -8.69
N VAL A 63 8.34 -7.14 -8.34
CA VAL A 63 7.04 -7.77 -8.64
C VAL A 63 6.46 -7.38 -9.99
N LYS A 64 7.16 -6.54 -10.78
CA LYS A 64 6.73 -6.16 -12.13
C LYS A 64 6.60 -7.41 -13.00
N GLY A 65 5.45 -7.59 -13.64
CA GLY A 65 5.13 -8.82 -14.39
C GLY A 65 4.72 -10.03 -13.53
N ARG A 66 4.99 -10.00 -12.22
CA ARG A 66 4.62 -11.07 -11.25
C ARG A 66 3.59 -10.63 -10.22
N ARG A 67 2.91 -9.49 -10.44
CA ARG A 67 1.98 -8.88 -9.47
C ARG A 67 0.90 -9.83 -8.95
N ARG A 68 0.42 -10.78 -9.76
CA ARG A 68 -0.60 -11.77 -9.36
C ARG A 68 -0.08 -12.81 -8.36
N GLN A 69 1.24 -12.96 -8.25
CA GLN A 69 1.90 -13.89 -7.34
C GLN A 69 2.19 -13.26 -5.97
N SER A 70 1.94 -11.97 -5.79
CA SER A 70 2.25 -11.24 -4.56
C SER A 70 1.02 -10.58 -3.92
N ILE A 71 1.04 -10.51 -2.60
CA ILE A 71 0.16 -9.77 -1.72
C ILE A 71 1.07 -8.82 -0.97
N LEU A 72 0.81 -7.52 -1.10
CA LEU A 72 1.67 -6.47 -0.58
C LEU A 72 0.99 -5.81 0.62
N ALA A 73 1.74 -5.63 1.70
CA ALA A 73 1.37 -4.80 2.84
C ALA A 73 2.37 -3.64 2.96
N THR A 74 1.86 -2.44 3.20
CA THR A 74 2.67 -1.27 3.54
C THR A 74 2.00 -0.46 4.63
N LYS A 75 2.79 0.39 5.28
CA LYS A 75 2.48 1.13 6.49
C LYS A 75 2.88 2.59 6.30
N THR A 76 2.08 3.49 6.84
CA THR A 76 2.44 4.90 7.03
C THR A 76 2.72 5.14 8.52
N VAL A 77 3.65 6.04 8.81
CA VAL A 77 3.87 6.55 10.17
C VAL A 77 3.06 7.82 10.45
N SER A 78 2.42 8.38 9.43
CA SER A 78 1.64 9.60 9.55
C SER A 78 0.34 9.32 10.31
N ARG A 79 0.12 10.07 11.38
CA ARG A 79 -1.14 10.06 12.15
C ARG A 79 -2.14 11.10 11.66
N GLU A 80 -1.73 11.99 10.76
CA GLU A 80 -2.59 12.99 10.18
C GLU A 80 -3.26 12.47 8.90
N PRO A 81 -4.58 12.67 8.70
CA PRO A 81 -5.27 12.18 7.51
C PRO A 81 -4.64 12.62 6.18
N LYS A 82 -4.23 13.90 6.07
CA LYS A 82 -3.58 14.42 4.86
C LYS A 82 -2.20 13.80 4.63
N GLY A 83 -1.44 13.54 5.69
CA GLY A 83 -0.13 12.88 5.58
C GLY A 83 -0.28 11.41 5.19
N ALA A 84 -1.19 10.68 5.81
CA ALA A 84 -1.48 9.29 5.48
C ALA A 84 -1.95 9.12 4.01
N LEU A 85 -2.71 10.07 3.47
CA LEU A 85 -3.12 10.06 2.06
C LEU A 85 -1.95 10.29 1.11
N ARG A 86 -1.07 11.25 1.40
CA ARG A 86 0.15 11.49 0.60
C ARG A 86 1.07 10.27 0.59
N ASP A 87 1.21 9.64 1.75
CA ASP A 87 1.97 8.40 1.90
C ASP A 87 1.35 7.27 1.08
N LEU A 88 0.03 7.08 1.16
CA LEU A 88 -0.69 6.09 0.36
C LEU A 88 -0.51 6.32 -1.14
N GLU A 89 -0.65 7.55 -1.62
CA GLU A 89 -0.43 7.93 -3.02
C GLU A 89 0.98 7.57 -3.49
N THR A 90 1.98 7.88 -2.66
CA THR A 90 3.38 7.54 -2.92
C THR A 90 3.58 6.03 -2.94
N SER A 91 3.06 5.30 -1.96
CA SER A 91 3.15 3.83 -1.91
C SER A 91 2.54 3.17 -3.14
N LEU A 92 1.34 3.60 -3.56
CA LEU A 92 0.69 3.02 -4.73
C LEU A 92 1.51 3.18 -6.01
N ARG A 93 2.25 4.30 -6.13
CA ARG A 93 3.18 4.61 -7.22
C ARG A 93 4.45 3.77 -7.12
N GLU A 94 5.16 3.80 -5.99
CA GLU A 94 6.44 3.11 -5.82
C GLU A 94 6.29 1.59 -5.93
N LEU A 95 5.21 1.04 -5.38
CA LEU A 95 4.88 -0.40 -5.49
C LEU A 95 4.31 -0.78 -6.86
N GLN A 96 4.17 0.16 -7.80
CA GLN A 96 3.70 -0.04 -9.17
C GLN A 96 2.40 -0.86 -9.24
N THR A 97 1.45 -0.57 -8.35
CA THR A 97 0.23 -1.38 -8.20
C THR A 97 -0.73 -1.26 -9.38
N GLY A 98 -0.61 -0.18 -10.17
CA GLY A 98 -1.57 0.19 -11.21
C GLY A 98 -2.95 0.56 -10.66
N LEU A 99 -3.11 0.64 -9.33
CA LEU A 99 -4.38 0.87 -8.66
C LEU A 99 -4.56 2.39 -8.39
N PRO A 100 -5.62 3.03 -8.92
CA PRO A 100 -5.93 4.41 -8.59
C PRO A 100 -6.26 4.56 -7.10
N ILE A 101 -5.80 5.64 -6.45
CA ILE A 101 -6.03 5.86 -5.02
C ILE A 101 -7.51 5.82 -4.63
N ARG A 102 -8.41 6.37 -5.46
CA ARG A 102 -9.86 6.34 -5.18
C ARG A 102 -10.40 4.92 -5.04
N GLU A 103 -9.91 4.01 -5.87
CA GLU A 103 -10.32 2.61 -5.83
C GLU A 103 -9.74 1.91 -4.59
N MET A 104 -8.50 2.23 -4.21
CA MET A 104 -7.90 1.74 -2.97
C MET A 104 -8.71 2.18 -1.74
N LEU A 105 -9.12 3.44 -1.67
CA LEU A 105 -9.93 3.97 -0.56
C LEU A 105 -11.30 3.31 -0.48
N LYS A 106 -11.98 3.09 -1.61
CA LYS A 106 -13.25 2.34 -1.66
C LYS A 106 -13.09 0.91 -1.13
N ARG A 107 -11.98 0.25 -1.48
CA ARG A 107 -11.67 -1.11 -0.99
C ARG A 107 -11.40 -1.11 0.51
N ALA A 108 -10.64 -0.13 1.01
CA ALA A 108 -10.35 0.01 2.43
C ALA A 108 -11.63 0.18 3.25
N ASP A 109 -12.55 1.06 2.82
CA ASP A 109 -13.83 1.27 3.50
C ASP A 109 -14.67 -0.02 3.60
N ARG A 110 -14.74 -0.80 2.51
CA ARG A 110 -15.44 -2.11 2.50
C ARG A 110 -14.83 -3.12 3.48
N VAL A 111 -13.51 -3.11 3.66
CA VAL A 111 -12.81 -4.07 4.52
C VAL A 111 -12.90 -3.67 5.98
N LEU A 112 -12.68 -2.39 6.28
CA LEU A 112 -12.63 -1.89 7.65
C LEU A 112 -14.03 -1.68 8.23
N GLY A 113 -15.08 -1.58 7.39
CA GLY A 113 -16.44 -1.33 7.85
C GLY A 113 -16.58 -0.01 8.63
N THR A 114 -15.60 0.88 8.48
CA THR A 114 -15.43 2.08 9.28
C THR A 114 -16.49 3.13 9.00
N GLY A 115 -17.25 2.99 7.91
CA GLY A 115 -18.04 4.08 7.39
C GLY A 115 -17.16 5.31 7.28
N LEU A 116 -15.96 5.14 6.69
CA LEU A 116 -15.04 6.22 6.41
C LEU A 116 -15.84 7.12 5.46
N LYS A 117 -16.53 8.12 6.03
CA LYS A 117 -17.08 9.26 5.31
C LYS A 117 -15.89 10.05 4.79
N LEU A 118 -15.14 9.46 3.87
CA LEU A 118 -14.38 10.14 2.85
C LEU A 118 -15.44 10.81 1.99
N ARG A 119 -16.03 11.88 2.51
CA ARG A 119 -16.89 12.77 1.78
C ARG A 119 -15.96 13.44 0.78
N LEU A 120 -15.77 12.78 -0.36
CA LEU A 120 -15.12 13.35 -1.52
C LEU A 120 -16.03 14.47 -2.01
N SER A 121 -15.97 15.63 -1.37
CA SER A 121 -16.54 16.85 -1.90
C SER A 121 -15.70 17.23 -3.12
N PHE A 122 -15.99 16.60 -4.27
CA PHE A 122 -15.70 17.18 -5.56
C PHE A 122 -16.65 18.37 -5.70
N SER A 123 -16.19 19.53 -5.24
CA SER A 123 -16.78 20.80 -5.60
C SER A 123 -16.75 20.91 -7.14
N GLU A 124 -17.91 21.03 -7.76
CA GLU A 124 -18.12 21.28 -9.20
C GLU A 124 -17.48 22.61 -9.69
N LYS A 125 -16.75 23.34 -8.84
CA LYS A 125 -16.05 24.58 -9.23
C LYS A 125 -14.66 24.38 -9.86
N ALA A 126 -14.14 23.15 -9.95
CA ALA A 126 -12.81 22.87 -10.51
C ALA A 126 -12.79 22.67 -12.05
N GLN A 127 -13.74 23.25 -12.77
CA GLN A 127 -13.73 23.26 -14.25
C GLN A 127 -13.01 24.48 -14.84
N SER A 128 -12.55 25.40 -14.00
CA SER A 128 -11.71 26.53 -14.41
C SER A 128 -10.56 26.71 -13.41
N SER A 129 -9.36 26.87 -13.94
CA SER A 129 -8.08 27.15 -13.25
C SER A 129 -7.40 26.00 -12.47
N ARG A 130 -6.32 25.52 -13.10
CA ARG A 130 -5.03 24.90 -12.67
C ARG A 130 -4.69 24.51 -11.21
N ASP A 131 -5.59 24.46 -10.24
CA ASP A 131 -5.25 23.97 -8.88
C ASP A 131 -6.06 22.74 -8.50
N ARG A 132 -5.37 21.60 -8.31
CA ARG A 132 -5.97 20.33 -7.88
C ARG A 132 -5.63 20.06 -6.42
N SER A 133 -6.68 19.72 -5.66
CA SER A 133 -6.71 19.02 -4.37
C SER A 133 -6.71 19.86 -3.09
N CYS A 134 -7.89 20.38 -2.75
CA CYS A 134 -8.25 20.65 -1.36
C CYS A 134 -9.40 19.72 -0.97
N LEU A 135 -9.11 18.74 -0.11
CA LEU A 135 -10.10 17.91 0.58
C LEU A 135 -10.21 18.39 2.02
N ASP A 136 -11.44 18.66 2.46
CA ASP A 136 -11.74 19.09 3.81
C ASP A 136 -12.09 17.87 4.68
N PHE A 137 -11.31 17.66 5.74
CA PHE A 137 -11.46 16.55 6.68
C PHE A 137 -12.01 17.08 7.99
N GLN A 138 -13.33 17.22 8.06
CA GLN A 138 -14.01 17.49 9.31
C GLN A 138 -14.09 16.19 10.12
N ASN A 139 -13.16 16.04 11.06
CA ASN A 139 -13.22 15.26 12.32
C ASN A 139 -12.00 14.31 12.53
N PRO A 140 -10.95 14.78 13.24
CA PRO A 140 -9.71 14.02 13.48
C PRO A 140 -9.80 12.96 14.60
N GLU A 141 -10.90 12.86 15.34
CA GLU A 141 -10.98 12.06 16.57
C GLU A 141 -11.18 10.54 16.37
N LYS A 142 -11.22 10.04 15.14
CA LYS A 142 -11.45 8.60 14.86
C LYS A 142 -10.23 7.80 14.41
N PHE A 143 -9.03 8.38 14.40
CA PHE A 143 -7.81 7.69 13.99
C PHE A 143 -7.00 7.18 15.20
N ASN A 144 -7.56 6.23 15.94
CA ASN A 144 -6.78 5.29 16.75
C ASN A 144 -6.96 3.90 16.15
N LEU A 145 -6.02 3.49 15.30
CA LEU A 145 -5.84 2.12 14.86
C LEU A 145 -4.42 1.70 15.23
N PHE A 146 -4.35 0.61 15.98
CA PHE A 146 -3.15 -0.13 16.42
C PHE A 146 -2.12 -0.33 15.30
#